data_AF-A0A915DB08-F1
#
_entry.id   AF-A0A915DB08-F1
#
_cell.length_a   1.000
_cell.length_b   1.000
_cell.length_c   1.000
_cell.angle_alpha   90.00
_cell.angle_beta   90.00
_cell.angle_gamma   90.00
#
_symmetry.space_group_name_H-M   'P 1'
#
loop_
_entity.id
_entity.type
_entity.pdbx_description
1 polymer ?
#
loop_
_entity_poly.entity_id
_entity_poly.type
_entity_poly.pdbx_seq_one_letter_code
_entity_poly.pdbx_strand_id
1 'polypeptide(L)'
;MICAQQHPYQQNYFLSDKVEGLDAARIIGTPRVKCNTKWLTLDLETNVPFQGRIYVNGKAFDRRCSAQFILNQMPNATVQIPIIDCANLEELNKSSNQKGMTSYLVWVDVRVDFHPIFVTKTSQVFRAECTEVSGLDYRDEDKRIGQPILSVLMILVNSKILEPLTKTGK
;
A
#
# COMPACT_ATOMS: atom_id res chain seq x y z
N MET A 1 -11.19 -2.38 -6.62
CA MET A 1 -10.47 -2.17 -5.35
C MET A 1 -10.38 -0.68 -5.06
N ILE A 2 -10.68 -0.28 -3.83
CA ILE A 2 -10.49 1.08 -3.32
C ILE A 2 -9.16 1.10 -2.57
N CYS A 3 -8.28 2.06 -2.85
CA CYS A 3 -6.97 2.16 -2.19
C CYS A 3 -6.95 3.32 -1.19
N ALA A 4 -6.37 3.08 -0.03
CA ALA A 4 -6.10 4.08 0.99
C ALA A 4 -4.65 3.93 1.48
N GLN A 5 -4.12 4.99 2.06
CA GLN A 5 -2.77 4.98 2.61
C GLN A 5 -2.66 5.96 3.77
N GLN A 6 -1.91 5.56 4.78
CA GLN A 6 -1.69 6.37 5.97
C GLN A 6 -0.41 7.19 5.84
N HIS A 7 -0.36 8.32 6.56
CA HIS A 7 0.85 9.11 6.69
C HIS A 7 1.98 8.27 7.29
N PRO A 8 3.24 8.54 6.89
CA PRO A 8 4.38 7.79 7.39
C PRO A 8 4.48 7.92 8.91
N TYR A 9 4.72 6.79 9.58
CA TYR A 9 5.06 6.76 11.00
C TYR A 9 6.48 6.20 11.17
N GLN A 10 7.28 6.83 12.03
CA GLN A 10 8.66 6.43 12.29
C GLN A 10 8.72 5.36 13.38
N GLN A 11 9.45 4.28 13.12
CA GLN A 11 9.84 3.31 14.16
C GLN A 11 11.25 3.69 14.65
N ASN A 12 11.42 3.87 15.96
CA ASN A 12 12.62 4.44 16.60
C ASN A 12 13.85 3.49 16.65
N TYR A 13 14.11 2.71 15.60
CA TYR A 13 15.24 1.77 15.53
C TYR A 13 16.09 2.10 14.29
N PHE A 14 17.03 3.03 14.43
CA PHE A 14 17.97 3.41 13.38
C PHE A 14 19.33 2.75 13.63
N LEU A 15 19.97 2.26 12.57
CA LEU A 15 21.27 1.59 12.66
C LEU A 15 22.45 2.51 12.29
N SER A 16 22.18 3.70 11.73
CA SER A 16 23.19 4.73 11.46
C SER A 16 22.57 6.12 11.43
N ASP A 17 23.17 7.05 12.19
CA ASP A 17 22.74 8.45 12.28
C ASP A 17 23.44 9.38 11.28
N LYS A 18 24.50 8.90 10.60
CA LYS A 18 25.26 9.70 9.63
C LYS A 18 25.71 8.83 8.46
N VAL A 19 25.02 8.96 7.35
CA VAL A 19 25.53 8.56 6.04
C VAL A 19 25.70 9.84 5.25
N GLU A 20 26.94 10.22 4.95
CA GLU A 20 27.23 11.42 4.17
C GLU A 20 26.39 11.43 2.88
N GLY A 21 25.65 12.52 2.66
CA GLY A 21 24.78 12.70 1.50
C GLY A 21 23.33 12.23 1.66
N LEU A 22 22.97 11.55 2.75
CA LEU A 22 21.62 11.00 2.95
C LEU A 22 20.76 11.76 3.97
N ASP A 23 21.36 12.64 4.78
CA ASP A 23 20.69 13.35 5.87
C ASP A 23 19.55 14.27 5.40
N ALA A 24 19.62 14.72 4.15
CA ALA A 24 18.59 15.55 3.50
C ALA A 24 17.60 14.73 2.65
N ALA A 25 17.81 13.42 2.48
CA ALA A 25 16.97 12.60 1.63
C ALA A 25 15.59 12.38 2.27
N ARG A 26 14.51 12.62 1.53
CA ARG A 26 13.14 12.46 2.01
C ARG A 26 12.18 12.15 0.88
N ILE A 27 11.09 11.51 1.25
CA ILE A 27 9.94 11.30 0.38
C ILE A 27 9.17 12.62 0.27
N ILE A 28 8.73 12.94 -0.94
CA ILE A 28 7.90 14.10 -1.24
C ILE A 28 6.44 13.68 -1.17
N GLY A 29 5.69 14.28 -0.25
CA GLY A 29 4.28 13.99 -0.07
C GLY A 29 4.03 12.55 0.38
N THR A 30 2.86 12.03 0.01
CA THR A 30 2.49 10.64 0.26
C THR A 30 2.74 9.84 -1.03
N PRO A 31 3.32 8.63 -0.95
CA PRO A 31 3.42 7.72 -2.10
C PRO A 31 2.07 7.52 -2.79
N ARG A 32 2.01 6.97 -3.99
CA ARG A 32 0.76 6.58 -4.66
C ARG A 32 0.63 5.07 -4.63
N VAL A 33 -0.51 4.58 -4.17
CA VAL A 33 -0.84 3.14 -4.12
C VAL A 33 -1.86 2.81 -5.20
N LYS A 34 -1.59 1.75 -5.96
CA LYS A 34 -2.54 1.15 -6.92
C LYS A 34 -2.63 -0.34 -6.65
N CYS A 35 -3.83 -0.87 -6.50
CA CYS A 35 -4.03 -2.31 -6.36
C CYS A 35 -4.81 -2.90 -7.54
N ASN A 36 -4.39 -4.10 -7.93
CA ASN A 36 -5.18 -5.03 -8.71
C ASN A 36 -5.26 -6.37 -7.96
N THR A 37 -5.83 -7.40 -8.57
CA THR A 37 -6.04 -8.71 -7.92
C THR A 37 -4.75 -9.46 -7.58
N LYS A 38 -3.61 -9.08 -8.17
CA LYS A 38 -2.31 -9.77 -8.00
C LYS A 38 -1.27 -8.91 -7.29
N TRP A 39 -1.31 -7.59 -7.51
CA TRP A 39 -0.22 -6.68 -7.16
C TRP A 39 -0.74 -5.43 -6.45
N LEU A 40 0.01 -5.03 -5.44
CA LEU A 40 -0.01 -3.69 -4.87
C LEU A 40 1.21 -2.94 -5.42
N THR A 41 0.96 -1.89 -6.20
CA THR A 41 2.00 -1.04 -6.77
C THR A 41 2.14 0.22 -5.93
N LEU A 42 3.36 0.51 -5.48
CA LEU A 42 3.71 1.72 -4.76
C LEU A 42 4.60 2.58 -5.66
N ASP A 43 4.17 3.79 -5.97
CA ASP A 43 4.96 4.80 -6.67
C ASP A 43 5.36 5.89 -5.66
N LEU A 44 6.65 6.17 -5.50
CA LEU A 44 7.14 7.23 -4.61
C LEU A 44 7.98 8.25 -5.36
N GLU A 45 7.96 9.49 -4.86
CA GLU A 45 8.77 10.60 -5.33
C GLU A 45 9.65 11.09 -4.18
N THR A 46 10.88 11.47 -4.49
CA THR A 46 11.90 11.89 -3.51
C THR A 46 12.53 13.20 -3.92
N ASN A 47 13.12 13.93 -2.96
CA ASN A 47 13.80 15.20 -3.25
C ASN A 47 15.22 15.04 -3.85
N VAL A 48 15.72 13.81 -3.85
CA VAL A 48 17.02 13.40 -4.41
C VAL A 48 16.84 12.07 -5.15
N PRO A 49 17.75 11.65 -6.05
CA PRO A 49 17.74 10.30 -6.62
C PRO A 49 17.55 9.22 -5.55
N PHE A 50 16.59 8.32 -5.75
CA PHE A 50 16.30 7.29 -4.75
C PHE A 50 17.23 6.09 -4.91
N GLN A 51 18.23 5.99 -4.03
CA GLN A 51 19.16 4.85 -3.97
C GLN A 51 19.00 4.10 -2.66
N GLY A 52 18.14 3.10 -2.62
CA GLY A 52 17.76 2.48 -1.36
C GLY A 52 17.11 1.13 -1.51
N ARG A 53 16.27 0.78 -0.54
CA ARG A 53 15.49 -0.46 -0.53
C ARG A 53 14.05 -0.18 -0.13
N ILE A 54 13.12 -0.79 -0.85
CA ILE A 54 11.69 -0.78 -0.53
C ILE A 54 11.28 -2.21 -0.25
N TYR A 55 10.63 -2.46 0.89
CA TYR A 55 10.24 -3.81 1.28
C TYR A 55 9.07 -3.84 2.25
N VAL A 56 8.37 -4.97 2.27
CA VAL A 56 7.34 -5.21 3.27
C VAL A 56 7.96 -5.42 4.64
N ASN A 57 7.44 -4.72 5.64
CA ASN A 57 7.89 -4.80 7.02
C ASN A 57 7.85 -6.26 7.51
N GLY A 58 8.94 -6.71 8.14
CA GLY A 58 9.12 -8.11 8.52
C GLY A 58 9.51 -9.08 7.39
N LYS A 59 9.56 -8.64 6.13
CA LYS A 59 9.90 -9.47 4.95
C LYS A 59 11.11 -8.92 4.15
N ALA A 60 12.03 -8.22 4.82
CA ALA A 60 13.18 -7.57 4.17
C ALA A 60 14.08 -8.53 3.35
N PHE A 61 14.19 -9.78 3.79
CA PHE A 61 15.02 -10.83 3.17
C PHE A 61 14.28 -11.67 2.13
N ASP A 62 12.94 -11.56 2.04
CA ASP A 62 12.17 -12.22 0.98
C ASP A 62 12.25 -11.37 -0.29
N ARG A 63 12.94 -11.88 -1.31
CA ARG A 63 13.14 -11.18 -2.58
C ARG A 63 11.83 -10.90 -3.33
N ARG A 64 10.74 -11.59 -3.02
CA ARG A 64 9.41 -11.31 -3.60
C ARG A 64 8.77 -10.06 -2.99
N CYS A 65 9.15 -9.72 -1.76
CA CYS A 65 8.56 -8.61 -1.00
C CYS A 65 9.56 -7.47 -0.79
N SER A 66 10.67 -7.45 -1.52
CA SER A 66 11.81 -6.55 -1.32
C SER A 66 12.45 -6.19 -2.66
N ALA A 67 12.66 -4.90 -2.90
CA ALA A 67 13.28 -4.36 -4.10
C ALA A 67 14.41 -3.39 -3.74
N GLN A 68 15.54 -3.53 -4.41
CA GLN A 68 16.72 -2.67 -4.22
C GLN A 68 16.90 -1.75 -5.43
N PHE A 69 17.25 -0.50 -5.15
CA PHE A 69 17.37 0.59 -6.13
C PHE A 69 18.79 1.14 -6.15
N ILE A 70 19.80 0.27 -6.06
CA ILE A 70 21.22 0.66 -5.89
C ILE A 70 21.71 1.60 -7.00
N LEU A 71 21.28 1.37 -8.25
CA LEU A 71 21.72 2.13 -9.43
C LEU A 71 20.68 3.12 -9.93
N ASN A 72 19.60 3.34 -9.18
CA ASN A 72 18.56 4.26 -9.61
C ASN A 72 19.04 5.71 -9.47
N GLN A 73 19.02 6.44 -10.58
CA GLN A 73 19.44 7.84 -10.65
C GLN A 73 18.24 8.80 -10.70
N MET A 74 17.02 8.26 -10.71
CA MET A 74 15.80 9.04 -10.80
C MET A 74 15.26 9.40 -9.40
N PRO A 75 14.62 10.56 -9.22
CA PRO A 75 13.98 10.97 -7.97
C PRO A 75 12.61 10.29 -7.77
N ASN A 76 12.46 9.07 -8.29
CA ASN A 76 11.26 8.26 -8.16
C ASN A 76 11.63 6.78 -8.06
N ALA A 77 10.70 6.01 -7.51
CA ALA A 77 10.79 4.55 -7.49
C ALA A 77 9.39 3.95 -7.54
N THR A 78 9.27 2.84 -8.28
CA THR A 78 8.05 2.05 -8.37
C THR A 78 8.36 0.62 -7.97
N VAL A 79 7.58 0.06 -7.05
CA VAL A 79 7.67 -1.36 -6.66
C VAL A 79 6.31 -2.03 -6.81
N GLN A 80 6.32 -3.27 -7.29
CA GLN A 80 5.14 -4.13 -7.33
C GLN A 80 5.30 -5.20 -6.25
N ILE A 81 4.36 -5.25 -5.33
CA ILE A 81 4.33 -6.17 -4.20
C ILE A 81 3.25 -7.23 -4.49
N PRO A 82 3.61 -8.52 -4.60
CA PRO A 82 2.63 -9.58 -4.80
C PRO A 82 1.75 -9.72 -3.57
N ILE A 83 0.43 -9.58 -3.76
CA ILE A 83 -0.54 -9.57 -2.66
C ILE A 83 -0.54 -10.91 -1.92
N ILE A 84 -0.57 -12.03 -2.67
CA ILE A 84 -0.69 -13.38 -2.12
C ILE A 84 0.50 -13.73 -1.19
N ASP A 85 1.71 -13.29 -1.54
CA ASP A 85 2.91 -13.65 -0.79
C ASP A 85 3.25 -12.65 0.33
N CYS A 86 2.88 -11.39 0.16
CA CYS A 86 3.45 -10.29 0.95
C CYS A 86 2.42 -9.49 1.75
N ALA A 87 1.14 -9.49 1.37
CA ALA A 87 0.12 -8.70 2.05
C ALA A 87 -0.65 -9.53 3.10
N ASN A 88 -1.27 -8.82 4.03
CA ASN A 88 -2.27 -9.39 4.93
C ASN A 88 -3.65 -9.31 4.25
N LEU A 89 -4.51 -10.29 4.53
CA LEU A 89 -5.86 -10.38 4.01
C LEU A 89 -6.82 -10.62 5.18
N GLU A 90 -7.85 -9.80 5.29
CA GLU A 90 -8.94 -9.96 6.25
C GLU A 90 -10.28 -9.86 5.53
N GLU A 91 -11.18 -10.79 5.82
CA GLU A 91 -12.58 -10.66 5.43
C GLU A 91 -13.24 -9.66 6.39
N LEU A 92 -13.65 -8.51 5.87
CA LEU A 92 -14.44 -7.54 6.61
C LEU A 92 -15.85 -8.11 6.76
N ASN A 93 -16.16 -8.58 7.97
CA ASN A 93 -17.37 -9.33 8.29
C ASN A 93 -18.66 -8.69 7.75
N LYS A 94 -19.52 -9.58 7.20
CA LYS A 94 -20.91 -9.36 6.78
C LYS A 94 -21.70 -8.69 7.90
N SER A 95 -21.82 -7.36 7.88
CA SER A 95 -22.76 -6.68 8.75
C SER A 95 -24.14 -7.30 8.57
N SER A 96 -24.81 -7.64 9.66
CA SER A 96 -26.04 -8.45 9.72
C SER A 96 -27.25 -7.87 8.98
N ASN A 97 -27.08 -6.77 8.26
CA ASN A 97 -28.10 -6.11 7.44
C ASN A 97 -27.81 -6.08 5.93
N GLN A 98 -26.69 -6.65 5.44
CA GLN A 98 -26.39 -6.79 4.00
C GLN A 98 -26.09 -8.25 3.62
N LYS A 99 -27.14 -9.05 3.42
CA LYS A 99 -27.00 -10.37 2.80
C LYS A 99 -26.43 -10.21 1.38
N GLY A 100 -25.34 -10.91 1.08
CA GLY A 100 -24.83 -11.07 -0.30
C GLY A 100 -23.57 -10.27 -0.67
N MET A 101 -23.06 -9.40 0.21
CA MET A 101 -21.78 -8.71 0.00
C MET A 101 -20.70 -9.28 0.92
N THR A 102 -19.55 -9.62 0.34
CA THR A 102 -18.32 -9.94 1.07
C THR A 102 -17.28 -8.88 0.71
N SER A 103 -16.67 -8.29 1.72
CA SER A 103 -15.57 -7.33 1.53
C SER A 103 -14.27 -7.91 2.06
N TYR A 104 -13.19 -7.72 1.32
CA TYR A 104 -11.84 -8.11 1.71
C TYR A 104 -10.99 -6.85 1.88
N LEU A 105 -10.34 -6.74 3.03
CA LEU A 105 -9.29 -5.76 3.29
C LEU A 105 -7.94 -6.42 3.07
N VAL A 106 -7.17 -5.85 2.17
CA VAL A 106 -5.76 -6.20 1.93
C VAL A 106 -4.91 -5.05 2.46
N TRP A 107 -3.89 -5.33 3.26
CA TRP A 107 -2.95 -4.28 3.68
C TRP A 107 -1.53 -4.77 3.81
N VAL A 108 -0.61 -3.82 3.67
CA VAL A 108 0.82 -4.06 3.78
C VAL A 108 1.50 -2.85 4.40
N ASP A 109 2.37 -3.10 5.38
CA ASP A 109 3.26 -2.08 5.93
C ASP A 109 4.55 -2.09 5.08
N VAL A 110 4.75 -1.07 4.25
CA VAL A 110 5.92 -0.95 3.37
C VAL A 110 6.93 -0.01 4.00
N ARG A 111 8.16 -0.48 4.15
CA ARG A 111 9.29 0.33 4.57
C ARG A 111 10.07 0.82 3.34
N VAL A 112 10.46 2.08 3.38
CA VAL A 112 11.32 2.74 2.39
C VAL A 112 12.57 3.21 3.14
N ASP A 113 13.70 2.62 2.80
CA ASP A 113 15.01 2.97 3.33
C ASP A 113 15.83 3.66 2.22
N PHE A 114 16.46 4.79 2.52
CA PHE A 114 17.35 5.50 1.60
C PHE A 114 18.76 4.87 1.52
N HIS A 115 18.95 3.66 2.07
CA HIS A 115 20.18 2.89 1.93
C HIS A 115 19.84 1.41 1.69
N PRO A 116 20.57 0.69 0.81
CA PRO A 116 20.20 -0.67 0.42
C PRO A 116 20.33 -1.72 1.55
N ILE A 117 21.18 -1.47 2.55
CA ILE A 117 21.55 -2.47 3.57
C ILE A 117 20.92 -2.19 4.94
N PHE A 118 20.92 -0.95 5.41
CA PHE A 118 20.60 -0.61 6.80
C PHE A 118 19.55 0.51 6.87
N VAL A 119 18.88 0.57 8.02
CA VAL A 119 17.83 1.55 8.31
C VAL A 119 18.47 2.86 8.72
N THR A 120 17.97 3.95 8.16
CA THR A 120 18.49 5.32 8.32
C THR A 120 17.47 6.21 9.00
N LYS A 121 17.87 7.36 9.53
CA LYS A 121 16.95 8.33 10.15
C LYS A 121 15.82 8.78 9.20
N THR A 122 16.08 8.79 7.90
CA THR A 122 15.14 9.20 6.86
C THR A 122 14.24 8.06 6.38
N SER A 123 14.44 6.85 6.90
CA SER A 123 13.59 5.69 6.64
C SER A 123 12.17 5.92 7.13
N GLN A 124 11.19 5.50 6.33
CA GLN A 124 9.77 5.67 6.61
C GLN A 124 9.00 4.37 6.40
N VAL A 125 7.95 4.16 7.19
CA VAL A 125 7.01 3.05 7.02
C VAL A 125 5.65 3.62 6.65
N PHE A 126 5.05 3.07 5.60
CA PHE A 126 3.74 3.42 5.09
C PHE A 126 2.82 2.21 5.20
N ARG A 127 1.59 2.44 5.66
CA ARG A 127 0.53 1.44 5.52
C ARG A 127 -0.23 1.69 4.23
N ALA A 128 -0.18 0.72 3.32
CA ALA A 128 -0.95 0.71 2.08
C ALA A 128 -2.11 -0.29 2.23
N GLU A 129 -3.33 0.17 1.98
CA GLU A 129 -4.56 -0.60 2.17
C GLU A 129 -5.39 -0.62 0.89
N CYS A 130 -5.98 -1.76 0.59
CA CYS A 130 -6.82 -1.99 -0.56
C CYS A 130 -8.05 -2.79 -0.16
N THR A 131 -9.23 -2.22 -0.39
CA THR A 131 -10.51 -2.89 -0.12
C THR A 131 -11.12 -3.36 -1.42
N GLU A 132 -11.36 -4.67 -1.51
CA GLU A 132 -12.17 -5.26 -2.57
C GLU A 132 -13.56 -5.57 -2.02
N VAL A 133 -14.59 -5.13 -2.73
CA VAL A 133 -15.97 -5.47 -2.41
C VAL A 133 -16.46 -6.39 -3.51
N SER A 134 -16.80 -7.63 -3.16
CA SER A 134 -17.45 -8.58 -4.05
C SER A 134 -18.89 -8.79 -3.58
N GLY A 135 -19.83 -8.59 -4.50
CA GLY A 135 -21.25 -8.85 -4.27
C GLY A 135 -21.80 -9.64 -5.44
N LEU A 136 -22.33 -10.83 -5.17
CA LEU A 136 -23.27 -11.48 -6.08
C LEU A 136 -24.65 -11.30 -5.44
N ASP A 137 -25.38 -10.28 -5.88
CA ASP A 137 -26.84 -10.30 -5.73
C ASP A 137 -27.41 -11.19 -6.85
N TYR A 138 -27.42 -12.50 -6.61
CA TYR A 138 -28.28 -13.42 -7.36
C TYR A 138 -29.57 -13.60 -6.56
N ARG A 139 -30.47 -12.61 -6.65
CA ARG A 139 -31.89 -12.84 -6.41
C ARG A 139 -32.53 -13.30 -7.71
N ASP A 140 -32.65 -14.63 -7.84
CA ASP A 140 -33.39 -15.29 -8.91
C ASP A 140 -34.89 -15.00 -8.74
N GLU A 141 -35.50 -14.39 -9.75
CA GLU A 141 -36.86 -14.59 -10.28
C GLU A 141 -37.21 -13.48 -11.29
N ASP A 142 -36.57 -13.45 -12.47
CA ASP A 142 -37.35 -13.30 -13.70
C ASP A 142 -36.57 -13.75 -14.94
N LYS A 143 -37.14 -14.74 -15.64
CA LYS A 143 -36.69 -15.18 -16.96
C LYS A 143 -37.11 -14.12 -17.97
N ARG A 144 -36.16 -13.38 -18.56
CA ARG A 144 -36.00 -13.22 -20.02
C ARG A 144 -34.99 -12.14 -20.41
N ILE A 145 -34.17 -12.52 -21.40
CA ILE A 145 -33.42 -11.68 -22.34
C ILE A 145 -32.09 -11.16 -21.79
N GLY A 146 -31.02 -11.57 -22.47
CA GLY A 146 -29.65 -11.40 -22.04
C GLY A 146 -29.04 -10.05 -22.38
N GLN A 147 -27.95 -9.75 -21.67
CA GLN A 147 -26.69 -9.17 -22.17
C GLN A 147 -25.75 -9.00 -20.95
N PRO A 148 -24.44 -9.27 -21.07
CA PRO A 148 -23.49 -8.89 -20.03
C PRO A 148 -23.33 -7.37 -20.10
N ILE A 149 -23.96 -6.66 -19.17
CA ILE A 149 -23.81 -5.21 -19.10
C ILE A 149 -22.44 -4.92 -18.49
N LEU A 150 -21.46 -4.76 -19.37
CA LEU A 150 -20.16 -4.18 -19.11
C LEU A 150 -20.33 -2.69 -18.77
N SER A 151 -20.92 -2.36 -17.62
CA SER A 151 -20.93 -0.97 -17.12
C SER A 151 -21.31 -0.87 -15.65
N VAL A 152 -20.32 -0.78 -14.76
CA VAL A 152 -20.40 0.04 -13.54
C VAL A 152 -19.03 0.69 -13.39
N LEU A 153 -18.86 1.87 -14.01
CA LEU A 153 -19.00 3.18 -13.38
C LEU A 153 -17.75 3.55 -12.56
N MET A 154 -16.95 4.42 -13.18
CA MET A 154 -15.93 5.31 -12.59
C MET A 154 -15.89 5.30 -11.05
N ILE A 155 -15.04 4.46 -10.45
CA ILE A 155 -14.62 4.72 -9.07
C ILE A 155 -13.58 5.83 -9.17
N LEU A 156 -14.02 7.07 -8.92
CA LEU A 156 -13.14 8.16 -8.55
C LEU A 156 -12.15 7.63 -7.52
N VAL A 157 -10.87 7.59 -7.88
CA VAL A 157 -9.76 7.29 -6.96
C VAL A 157 -9.68 8.47 -5.99
N ASN A 158 -10.57 8.52 -5.02
CA ASN A 158 -10.39 9.35 -3.85
C ASN A 158 -9.60 8.52 -2.85
N SER A 159 -8.29 8.67 -2.90
CA SER A 159 -7.40 8.34 -1.79
C SER A 159 -7.91 9.07 -0.54
N LYS A 160 -8.69 8.39 0.30
CA LYS A 160 -9.01 8.91 1.63
C LYS A 160 -7.75 8.84 2.46
N ILE A 161 -7.25 10.01 2.84
CA ILE A 161 -6.27 10.19 3.91
C ILE A 161 -6.97 9.75 5.19
N LEU A 162 -6.54 8.63 5.77
CA LEU A 162 -6.88 8.30 7.14
C LEU A 162 -6.18 9.33 8.03
N GLU A 163 -6.97 10.17 8.68
CA GLU A 163 -6.46 11.10 9.69
C GLU A 163 -5.74 10.32 10.80
N PRO A 164 -4.66 10.88 11.37
CA PRO A 164 -3.97 10.24 12.48
C PRO A 164 -4.94 10.02 13.63
N LEU A 165 -4.95 8.80 14.18
CA LEU A 165 -5.62 8.51 15.45
C LEU A 165 -5.02 9.45 16.51
N THR A 166 -5.68 10.56 16.77
CA THR A 166 -5.42 11.39 17.94
C THR A 166 -5.65 10.49 19.15
N LYS A 167 -4.57 10.20 19.88
CA LYS A 167 -4.65 9.58 21.20
C LYS A 167 -5.59 10.42 22.07
N THR A 168 -6.83 9.96 22.23
CA THR A 168 -7.67 10.42 23.32
C THR A 168 -7.07 9.87 24.60
N GLY A 169 -6.40 10.75 25.33
CA GLY A 169 -6.03 10.49 26.71
C GLY A 169 -7.27 10.21 27.55
N LYS A 170 -7.09 9.29 28.48
CA LYS A 170 -7.70 9.30 29.81
C LYS A 170 -6.69 8.69 30.77
#